data_AF-A0A418Y8T9-F1
#
_entry.id   AF-A0A418Y8T9-F1
#
_cell.length_a   1.000
_cell.length_b   1.000
_cell.length_c   1.000
_cell.angle_alpha   90.00
_cell.angle_beta   90.00
_cell.angle_gamma   90.00
#
_symmetry.space_group_name_H-M   'P 1'
#
loop_
_entity.id
_entity.type
_entity.pdbx_description
1 polymer ?
#
loop_
_entity_poly.entity_id
_entity_poly.type
_entity_poly.pdbx_seq_one_letter_code
_entity_poly.pdbx_strand_id
1 'polypeptide(L)'
;AHRHPELVDQTIWEAFEAERPKLVPYAGRFDGFHAVTASVSKTCLVRFDNNRYSVAASAVGRPVEVQAYADRIVIRQDGRIVAEHPRSFGRGDTVYDPWHYVPVLARKPGALRNGAPFKDWVLPAAIERIRRKLASTEDGNRQMVDILNAVLTDGLPAVEAACAEALGH
;
A
#
# COMPACT_ATOMS: atom_id res chain seq x y z
N ALA A 1 33.46 -6.72 31.87
CA ALA A 1 32.36 -5.75 31.96
C ALA A 1 32.91 -4.42 32.48
N HIS A 2 32.44 -3.29 31.96
CA HIS A 2 32.91 -1.96 32.40
C HIS A 2 32.41 -1.66 33.82
N ARG A 3 33.30 -1.14 34.68
CA ARG A 3 32.97 -0.67 36.03
C ARG A 3 32.07 0.56 35.95
N HIS A 4 31.13 0.68 36.90
CA HIS A 4 30.32 1.88 36.99
C HIS A 4 31.19 3.08 37.43
N PRO A 5 31.10 4.24 36.78
CA PRO A 5 32.00 5.38 37.04
C PRO A 5 31.89 5.93 38.47
N GLU A 6 30.73 5.80 39.10
CA GLU A 6 30.47 6.31 40.46
C GLU A 6 30.31 5.19 41.51
N LEU A 7 30.07 3.95 41.08
CA LEU A 7 29.78 2.81 41.96
C LEU A 7 30.83 1.74 41.68
N VAL A 8 32.04 1.99 42.17
CA VAL A 8 33.27 1.26 41.80
C VAL A 8 33.22 -0.24 42.07
N ASP A 9 32.37 -0.68 43.00
CA ASP A 9 32.22 -2.09 43.38
C ASP A 9 31.35 -2.90 42.41
N GLN A 10 30.61 -2.23 41.53
CA GLN A 10 29.71 -2.88 40.56
C GLN A 10 30.04 -2.50 39.12
N THR A 11 29.49 -3.27 38.20
CA THR A 11 29.55 -3.04 36.77
C THR A 11 28.39 -2.17 36.31
N ILE A 12 28.53 -1.51 35.16
CA ILE A 12 27.44 -0.77 34.51
C ILE A 12 26.23 -1.68 34.28
N TRP A 13 26.46 -2.95 33.96
CA TRP A 13 25.40 -3.93 33.71
C TRP A 13 24.63 -4.31 34.97
N GLU A 14 25.31 -4.51 36.10
CA GLU A 14 24.66 -4.79 37.40
C GLU A 14 23.84 -3.59 37.88
N ALA A 15 24.36 -2.37 37.69
CA ALA A 15 23.64 -1.13 37.98
C ALA A 15 22.36 -1.02 37.13
N PHE A 16 22.48 -1.29 35.83
CA PHE A 16 21.34 -1.28 34.89
C PHE A 16 20.28 -2.31 35.26
N GLU A 17 20.66 -3.56 35.56
CA GLU A 17 19.68 -4.60 35.93
C GLU A 17 18.96 -4.27 37.26
N ALA A 18 19.64 -3.63 38.21
CA ALA A 18 19.03 -3.15 39.46
C ALA A 18 18.07 -1.96 39.25
N GLU A 19 18.34 -1.12 38.24
CA GLU A 19 17.48 0.02 37.87
C GLU A 19 16.30 -0.41 36.97
N ARG A 20 16.50 -1.43 36.13
CA ARG A 20 15.53 -1.90 35.14
C ARG A 20 14.09 -2.07 35.63
N PRO A 21 13.79 -2.65 36.82
CA PRO A 21 12.42 -2.76 37.32
C PRO A 21 11.81 -1.42 37.78
N LYS A 22 12.62 -0.38 37.96
CA LYS A 22 12.21 0.98 38.35
C LYS A 22 11.99 1.90 37.14
N LEU A 23 12.42 1.48 35.94
CA LEU A 23 12.24 2.24 34.71
C LEU A 23 10.77 2.30 34.31
N VAL A 24 10.38 3.39 33.65
CA VAL A 24 9.04 3.51 33.05
C VAL A 24 8.85 2.39 32.03
N PRO A 25 7.74 1.62 32.09
CA PRO A 25 7.45 0.58 31.11
C PRO A 25 7.49 1.14 29.69
N TYR A 26 8.06 0.36 28.76
CA TYR A 26 8.07 0.72 27.36
C TYR A 26 6.64 0.86 26.84
N ALA A 27 6.23 2.09 26.52
CA ALA A 27 4.88 2.42 26.07
C ALA A 27 4.57 2.01 24.61
N GLY A 28 5.53 1.38 23.93
CA GLY A 28 5.42 1.01 22.52
C GLY A 28 6.20 1.94 21.59
N ARG A 29 6.05 1.72 20.28
CA ARG A 29 6.71 2.53 19.26
C ARG A 29 6.08 3.93 19.22
N PHE A 30 6.92 4.96 19.14
CA PHE A 30 6.46 6.32 18.88
C PHE A 30 5.94 6.41 17.43
N ASP A 31 4.72 6.89 17.27
CA ASP A 31 4.08 7.08 15.97
C ASP A 31 4.55 8.41 15.35
N GLY A 32 5.79 8.43 14.87
CA GLY A 32 6.44 9.61 14.33
C GLY A 32 6.18 9.78 12.83
N PHE A 33 5.29 10.70 12.46
CA PHE A 33 5.05 11.10 11.07
C PHE A 33 4.98 12.62 10.91
N HIS A 34 5.25 13.08 9.68
CA HIS A 34 4.95 14.44 9.25
C HIS A 34 3.63 14.43 8.47
N ALA A 35 2.63 15.18 8.93
CA ALA A 35 1.34 15.28 8.27
C ALA A 35 1.23 16.53 7.39
N VAL A 36 0.73 16.36 6.17
CA VAL A 36 0.38 17.45 5.25
C VAL A 36 -0.95 17.19 4.56
N THR A 37 -1.70 18.25 4.29
CA THR A 37 -2.88 18.16 3.44
C THR A 37 -2.48 18.27 1.97
N ALA A 38 -3.02 17.39 1.12
CA ALA A 38 -2.78 17.41 -0.31
C ALA A 38 -4.08 17.22 -1.11
N SER A 39 -4.13 17.81 -2.31
CA SER A 39 -5.23 17.60 -3.24
C SER A 39 -5.05 16.31 -4.04
N VAL A 40 -6.15 15.64 -4.32
CA VAL A 40 -6.19 14.45 -5.18
C VAL A 40 -6.52 14.89 -6.61
N SER A 41 -5.64 14.57 -7.55
CA SER A 41 -5.88 14.82 -8.98
C SER A 41 -6.96 13.90 -9.57
N LYS A 42 -7.50 14.28 -10.73
CA LYS A 42 -8.50 13.48 -11.48
C LYS A 42 -7.98 12.10 -11.92
N THR A 43 -6.67 11.90 -11.94
CA THR A 43 -6.02 10.62 -12.28
C THR A 43 -5.65 9.81 -11.03
N CYS A 44 -6.30 10.10 -9.90
CA CYS A 44 -6.11 9.41 -8.62
C CYS A 44 -4.67 9.50 -8.10
N LEU A 45 -4.00 10.65 -8.30
CA LEU A 45 -2.64 10.89 -7.80
C LEU A 45 -2.61 12.04 -6.79
N VAL A 46 -1.78 11.87 -5.76
CA VAL A 46 -1.41 12.87 -4.77
C VAL A 46 0.07 13.20 -4.93
N ARG A 47 0.44 14.48 -4.83
CA ARG A 47 1.84 14.91 -4.86
C ARG A 47 2.36 15.07 -3.44
N PHE A 48 3.49 14.43 -3.14
CA PHE A 48 4.23 14.60 -1.90
C PHE A 48 5.73 14.48 -2.18
N ASP A 49 6.54 15.36 -1.61
CA ASP A 49 8.01 15.33 -1.70
C ASP A 49 8.54 15.20 -3.15
N ASN A 50 7.95 15.95 -4.09
CA ASN A 50 8.23 15.89 -5.54
C ASN A 50 7.94 14.57 -6.26
N ASN A 51 7.30 13.63 -5.58
CA ASN A 51 6.83 12.36 -6.13
C ASN A 51 5.30 12.35 -6.17
N ARG A 52 4.75 11.43 -6.96
CA ARG A 52 3.31 11.21 -7.09
C ARG A 52 2.97 9.83 -6.59
N TYR A 53 1.89 9.72 -5.83
CA TYR A 53 1.43 8.46 -5.26
C TYR A 53 -0.02 8.26 -5.62
N SER A 54 -0.36 7.07 -6.10
CA SER A 54 -1.75 6.73 -6.38
C SER A 54 -2.58 6.63 -5.11
N VAL A 55 -3.87 6.95 -5.22
CA VAL A 55 -4.86 6.78 -4.16
C VAL A 55 -6.09 6.10 -4.71
N ALA A 56 -6.85 5.43 -3.84
CA ALA A 56 -8.13 4.84 -4.22
C ALA A 56 -9.01 5.85 -4.95
N ALA A 57 -9.68 5.42 -6.02
CA ALA A 57 -10.53 6.29 -6.84
C ALA A 57 -11.64 7.01 -6.03
N SER A 58 -12.07 6.44 -4.91
CA SER A 58 -13.03 7.05 -3.98
C SER A 58 -12.51 8.33 -3.29
N ALA A 59 -11.19 8.53 -3.23
CA ALA A 59 -10.57 9.69 -2.61
C ALA A 59 -10.60 10.95 -3.50
N VAL A 60 -10.88 10.81 -4.80
CA VAL A 60 -10.87 11.91 -5.77
C VAL A 60 -11.94 12.96 -5.42
N GLY A 61 -11.59 14.24 -5.55
CA GLY A 61 -12.51 15.36 -5.43
C GLY A 61 -12.51 16.04 -4.05
N ARG A 62 -11.86 15.45 -3.04
CA ARG A 62 -11.65 16.08 -1.73
C ARG A 62 -10.18 15.99 -1.32
N PRO A 63 -9.68 16.91 -0.47
CA PRO A 63 -8.33 16.79 0.08
C PRO A 63 -8.13 15.52 0.89
N VAL A 64 -6.87 15.13 1.05
CA VAL A 64 -6.43 14.01 1.87
C VAL A 64 -5.32 14.46 2.81
N GLU A 65 -5.14 13.73 3.91
CA GLU A 65 -3.99 13.86 4.79
C GLU A 65 -2.93 12.85 4.37
N VAL A 66 -1.71 13.31 4.11
CA VAL A 66 -0.54 12.47 3.87
C VAL A 66 0.27 12.42 5.15
N GLN A 67 0.35 11.25 5.77
CA GLN A 67 1.19 10.95 6.92
C GLN A 67 2.50 10.34 6.40
N ALA A 68 3.56 11.12 6.40
CA ALA A 68 4.87 10.71 5.91
C ALA A 68 5.73 10.16 7.06
N TYR A 69 5.98 8.86 7.01
CA TYR A 69 6.89 8.16 7.90
C TYR A 69 8.30 8.14 7.30
N ALA A 70 9.24 7.49 8.00
CA ALA A 70 10.61 7.31 7.53
C ALA A 70 10.68 6.41 6.29
N ASP A 71 9.90 5.34 6.22
CA ASP A 71 9.95 4.30 5.18
C ASP A 71 8.72 4.25 4.27
N ARG A 72 7.60 4.83 4.72
CA ARG A 72 6.31 4.78 4.03
C ARG A 72 5.57 6.10 4.06
N ILE A 73 4.57 6.21 3.22
CA ILE A 73 3.52 7.21 3.34
C ILE A 73 2.18 6.51 3.53
N VAL A 74 1.34 7.07 4.40
CA VAL A 74 -0.05 6.64 4.61
C VAL A 74 -0.94 7.82 4.23
N ILE A 75 -1.87 7.60 3.30
CA ILE A 75 -2.77 8.65 2.84
C ILE A 75 -4.16 8.37 3.40
N ARG A 76 -4.75 9.35 4.07
CA ARG A 76 -6.04 9.23 4.74
C ARG A 76 -7.07 10.21 4.22
N GLN A 77 -8.32 9.77 4.17
CA GLN A 77 -9.49 10.63 3.94
C GLN A 77 -10.60 10.23 4.91
N ASP A 78 -11.17 11.20 5.63
CA ASP A 78 -12.24 10.98 6.61
C ASP A 78 -11.90 9.87 7.62
N GLY A 79 -10.65 9.84 8.10
CA GLY A 79 -10.16 8.84 9.04
C GLY A 79 -9.93 7.45 8.45
N ARG A 80 -10.16 7.23 7.14
CA ARG A 80 -9.89 5.95 6.45
C ARG A 80 -8.59 6.03 5.65
N ILE A 81 -7.82 4.95 5.61
CA ILE A 81 -6.66 4.83 4.73
C ILE A 81 -7.16 4.63 3.30
N VAL A 82 -6.69 5.49 2.39
CA VAL A 82 -7.02 5.46 0.96
C VAL A 82 -5.80 5.14 0.10
N ALA A 83 -4.61 5.08 0.69
CA ALA A 83 -3.40 4.50 0.10
C ALA A 83 -2.33 4.27 1.17
N GLU A 84 -1.48 3.28 0.94
CA GLU A 84 -0.16 3.19 1.57
C GLU A 84 0.89 2.91 0.48
N HIS A 85 2.04 3.55 0.58
CA HIS A 85 3.15 3.34 -0.37
C HIS A 85 4.50 3.38 0.36
N PRO A 86 5.52 2.65 -0.13
CA PRO A 86 6.90 2.94 0.21
C PRO A 86 7.22 4.40 -0.13
N ARG A 87 7.95 5.07 0.76
CA ARG A 87 8.33 6.46 0.53
C ARG A 87 9.44 6.52 -0.52
N SER A 88 9.20 7.23 -1.63
CA SER A 88 10.27 7.60 -2.56
C SER A 88 10.96 8.90 -2.11
N PHE A 89 12.28 8.84 -2.05
CA PHE A 89 13.18 9.96 -1.82
C PHE A 89 13.78 10.53 -3.11
N GLY A 90 13.45 9.93 -4.26
CA GLY A 90 13.82 10.42 -5.58
C GLY A 90 13.02 11.68 -5.97
N ARG A 91 13.05 12.04 -7.25
CA ARG A 91 12.26 13.16 -7.79
C ARG A 91 11.57 12.76 -9.07
N GLY A 92 10.28 13.09 -9.16
CA GLY A 92 9.49 12.87 -10.35
C GLY A 92 8.92 11.45 -10.49
N ASP A 93 9.15 10.58 -9.50
CA ASP A 93 8.60 9.24 -9.49
C ASP A 93 7.07 9.28 -9.40
N THR A 94 6.44 8.28 -10.00
CA THR A 94 5.01 8.03 -9.84
C THR A 94 4.81 6.59 -9.39
N VAL A 95 4.41 6.43 -8.13
CA VAL A 95 4.19 5.13 -7.50
C VAL A 95 2.72 4.76 -7.65
N TYR A 96 2.48 3.71 -8.42
CA TYR A 96 1.15 3.18 -8.68
C TYR A 96 0.90 1.94 -7.83
N ASP A 97 -0.27 1.89 -7.21
CA ASP A 97 -0.93 0.65 -6.83
C ASP A 97 -2.09 0.45 -7.83
N PRO A 98 -2.04 -0.59 -8.68
CA PRO A 98 -3.07 -0.86 -9.67
C PRO A 98 -4.46 -1.10 -9.07
N TRP A 99 -4.54 -1.60 -7.83
CA TRP A 99 -5.81 -1.85 -7.13
C TRP A 99 -6.62 -0.59 -6.89
N HIS A 100 -5.96 0.57 -6.73
CA HIS A 100 -6.63 1.87 -6.62
C HIS A 100 -7.48 2.22 -7.86
N TYR A 101 -7.16 1.62 -9.00
CA TYR A 101 -7.79 1.91 -10.29
C TYR A 101 -8.81 0.84 -10.71
N VAL A 102 -8.92 -0.29 -10.01
CA VAL A 102 -9.89 -1.35 -10.35
C VAL A 102 -11.34 -0.82 -10.41
N PRO A 103 -11.83 0.00 -9.45
CA PRO A 103 -13.16 0.60 -9.56
C PRO A 103 -13.35 1.49 -10.80
N VAL A 104 -12.26 2.06 -11.34
CA VAL A 104 -12.31 2.87 -12.58
C VAL A 104 -12.51 1.98 -13.80
N LEU A 105 -11.97 0.76 -13.78
CA LEU A 105 -12.09 -0.18 -14.89
C LEU A 105 -13.52 -0.61 -15.15
N ALA A 106 -14.39 -0.67 -14.13
CA ALA A 106 -15.81 -0.96 -14.30
C ALA A 106 -16.49 0.01 -15.31
N ARG A 107 -16.03 1.25 -15.37
CA ARG A 107 -16.52 2.28 -16.32
C ARG A 107 -15.68 2.36 -17.60
N LYS A 108 -14.41 1.94 -17.55
CA LYS A 108 -13.45 2.04 -18.66
C LYS A 108 -12.61 0.75 -18.77
N PRO A 109 -13.18 -0.38 -19.22
CA PRO A 109 -12.45 -1.65 -19.26
C PRO A 109 -11.22 -1.63 -20.16
N GLY A 110 -11.24 -0.81 -21.22
CA GLY A 110 -10.10 -0.65 -22.14
C GLY A 110 -8.84 -0.08 -21.49
N ALA A 111 -8.97 0.60 -20.33
CA ALA A 111 -7.81 1.13 -19.61
C ALA A 111 -6.91 0.01 -19.03
N LEU A 112 -7.42 -1.21 -18.86
CA LEU A 112 -6.64 -2.35 -18.38
C LEU A 112 -5.46 -2.69 -19.30
N ARG A 113 -5.58 -2.41 -20.61
CA ARG A 113 -4.52 -2.74 -21.59
C ARG A 113 -3.34 -1.77 -21.57
N ASN A 114 -3.63 -0.48 -21.45
CA ASN A 114 -2.66 0.59 -21.72
C ASN A 114 -2.52 1.61 -20.60
N GLY A 115 -3.28 1.45 -19.51
CA GLY A 115 -3.20 2.36 -18.36
C GLY A 115 -1.84 2.25 -17.69
N ALA A 116 -1.21 3.39 -17.43
CA ALA A 116 0.09 3.45 -16.75
C ALA A 116 0.16 2.59 -15.46
N PRO A 117 -0.89 2.52 -14.61
CA PRO A 117 -0.86 1.64 -13.43
C PRO A 117 -0.71 0.16 -13.79
N PHE A 118 -1.20 -0.30 -14.93
CA PHE A 118 -1.34 -1.73 -15.25
C PHE A 118 -0.19 -2.32 -16.06
N LYS A 119 0.76 -1.49 -16.54
CA LYS A 119 1.81 -1.90 -17.48
C LYS A 119 2.69 -3.02 -16.93
N ASP A 120 3.12 -2.89 -15.68
CA ASP A 120 4.03 -3.81 -15.01
C ASP A 120 3.35 -4.50 -13.81
N TRP A 121 2.02 -4.68 -13.89
CA TRP A 121 1.24 -5.24 -12.80
C TRP A 121 1.48 -6.74 -12.66
N VAL A 122 2.12 -7.13 -11.56
CA VAL A 122 2.29 -8.53 -11.18
C VAL A 122 1.01 -9.02 -10.50
N LEU A 123 0.26 -9.86 -11.21
CA LEU A 123 -0.92 -10.54 -10.69
C LEU A 123 -0.55 -11.92 -10.12
N PRO A 124 -1.35 -12.45 -9.17
CA PRO A 124 -1.27 -13.85 -8.79
C PRO A 124 -1.38 -14.79 -10.00
N ALA A 125 -0.76 -15.96 -9.89
CA ALA A 125 -0.45 -16.81 -11.03
C ALA A 125 -1.70 -17.32 -11.78
N ALA A 126 -2.77 -17.67 -11.08
CA ALA A 126 -4.01 -18.14 -11.69
C ALA A 126 -4.79 -17.00 -12.34
N ILE A 127 -4.93 -15.85 -11.67
CA ILE A 127 -5.52 -14.63 -12.25
C ILE A 127 -4.75 -14.21 -13.51
N GLU A 128 -3.42 -14.26 -13.50
CA GLU A 128 -2.59 -13.94 -14.67
C GLU A 128 -2.79 -14.93 -15.83
N ARG A 129 -2.98 -16.22 -15.53
CA ARG A 129 -3.30 -17.24 -16.54
C ARG A 129 -4.68 -17.01 -17.15
N ILE A 130 -5.68 -16.67 -16.34
CA ILE A 130 -7.01 -16.28 -16.84
C ILE A 130 -6.91 -15.03 -17.71
N ARG A 131 -6.18 -13.98 -17.28
CA ARG A 131 -5.94 -12.76 -18.08
C ARG A 131 -5.40 -13.08 -19.46
N ARG A 132 -4.42 -13.99 -19.56
CA ARG A 132 -3.85 -14.44 -20.83
C ARG A 132 -4.85 -15.21 -21.69
N LYS A 133 -5.66 -16.09 -21.10
CA LYS A 133 -6.72 -16.84 -21.81
C LYS A 133 -7.80 -15.90 -22.36
N LEU A 134 -8.15 -14.86 -21.60
CA LEU A 134 -9.13 -13.85 -22.01
C LEU A 134 -8.61 -12.85 -23.04
N ALA A 135 -7.30 -12.77 -23.27
CA ALA A 135 -6.72 -11.78 -24.20
C ALA A 135 -7.20 -11.95 -25.66
N SER A 136 -7.56 -13.18 -26.06
CA SER A 136 -8.11 -13.51 -27.38
C SER A 136 -9.63 -13.45 -27.46
N THR A 137 -10.33 -13.19 -26.35
CA THR A 137 -11.80 -13.16 -26.29
C THR A 137 -12.31 -11.74 -26.58
N GLU A 138 -13.39 -11.63 -27.36
CA GLU A 138 -13.98 -10.34 -27.77
C GLU A 138 -14.34 -9.44 -26.57
N ASP A 139 -14.91 -10.02 -25.51
CA ASP A 139 -15.29 -9.35 -24.26
C ASP A 139 -14.30 -9.60 -23.10
N GLY A 140 -13.11 -10.14 -23.39
CA GLY A 140 -12.17 -10.59 -22.37
C GLY A 140 -11.70 -9.50 -21.40
N ASN A 141 -11.61 -8.23 -21.84
CA ASN A 141 -11.34 -7.12 -20.93
C ASN A 141 -12.46 -6.93 -19.90
N ARG A 142 -13.73 -7.09 -20.30
CA ARG A 142 -14.86 -6.93 -19.37
C ARG A 142 -14.88 -8.06 -18.36
N GLN A 143 -14.74 -9.30 -18.83
CA GLN A 143 -14.65 -10.48 -17.95
C GLN A 143 -13.48 -10.36 -16.98
N MET A 144 -12.31 -9.90 -17.44
CA MET A 144 -11.17 -9.66 -16.56
C MET A 144 -11.45 -8.57 -15.52
N VAL A 145 -12.15 -7.51 -15.90
CA VAL A 145 -12.56 -6.45 -14.98
C VAL A 145 -13.56 -6.97 -13.94
N ASP A 146 -14.46 -7.87 -14.31
CA ASP A 146 -15.39 -8.49 -13.38
C ASP A 146 -14.64 -9.35 -12.34
N ILE A 147 -13.65 -10.14 -12.78
CA ILE A 147 -12.77 -10.92 -11.90
C ILE A 147 -12.00 -10.00 -10.94
N LEU A 148 -11.41 -8.91 -11.44
CA LEU A 148 -10.68 -7.96 -10.61
C LEU A 148 -11.60 -7.23 -9.62
N ASN A 149 -12.84 -6.93 -10.01
CA ASN A 149 -13.81 -6.33 -9.10
C ASN A 149 -14.22 -7.30 -7.98
N ALA A 150 -14.34 -8.60 -8.27
CA ALA A 150 -14.65 -9.61 -7.25
C ALA A 150 -13.59 -9.64 -6.13
N VAL A 151 -12.33 -9.26 -6.40
CA VAL A 151 -11.29 -9.15 -5.36
C VAL A 151 -11.66 -8.13 -4.29
N LEU A 152 -12.39 -7.08 -4.65
CA LEU A 152 -12.80 -6.02 -3.71
C LEU A 152 -13.88 -6.49 -2.73
N THR A 153 -14.65 -7.53 -3.07
CA THR A 153 -15.72 -8.08 -2.23
C THR A 153 -15.30 -9.38 -1.54
N ASP A 154 -14.64 -10.28 -2.27
CA ASP A 154 -14.39 -11.65 -1.83
C ASP A 154 -12.94 -11.87 -1.38
N GLY A 155 -12.06 -10.92 -1.68
CA GLY A 155 -10.64 -10.96 -1.33
C GLY A 155 -9.78 -11.71 -2.35
N LEU A 156 -8.52 -11.29 -2.44
CA LEU A 156 -7.57 -11.83 -3.43
C LEU A 156 -7.35 -13.35 -3.31
N PRO A 157 -7.23 -13.95 -2.10
CA PRO A 157 -7.02 -15.39 -1.99
C PRO A 157 -8.19 -16.22 -2.54
N ALA A 158 -9.44 -15.78 -2.30
CA ALA A 158 -10.63 -16.51 -2.75
C ALA A 158 -10.77 -16.46 -4.27
N VAL A 159 -10.57 -15.27 -4.86
CA VAL A 159 -10.63 -15.09 -6.32
C VAL A 159 -9.50 -15.85 -7.03
N GLU A 160 -8.29 -15.86 -6.46
CA GLU A 160 -7.18 -16.64 -7.00
C GLU A 160 -7.46 -18.14 -6.98
N ALA A 161 -8.04 -18.66 -5.88
CA ALA A 161 -8.44 -20.06 -5.79
C ALA A 161 -9.52 -20.42 -6.84
N ALA A 162 -10.53 -19.56 -7.00
CA ALA A 162 -11.56 -19.74 -8.02
C ALA A 162 -10.97 -19.72 -9.45
N CYS A 163 -10.01 -18.83 -9.73
CA CYS A 163 -9.30 -18.81 -11.00
C CYS A 163 -8.49 -20.10 -11.24
N ALA A 164 -7.87 -20.65 -10.19
CA ALA A 164 -7.09 -21.88 -10.28
C ALA A 164 -7.98 -23.09 -10.60
N GLU A 165 -9.15 -23.19 -9.96
CA GLU A 165 -10.16 -24.21 -10.23
C GLU A 165 -10.68 -24.11 -11.68
N ALA A 166 -11.03 -22.90 -12.12
CA ALA A 166 -11.50 -22.65 -13.49
C ALA A 166 -10.47 -22.98 -14.58
N LEU A 167 -9.17 -23.01 -14.25
CA LEU A 167 -8.09 -23.42 -15.15
C LEU A 167 -7.82 -24.93 -15.15
N GLY A 168 -8.33 -25.66 -14.17
CA GLY A 168 -8.21 -27.12 -14.06
C GLY A 168 -9.27 -27.87 -14.87
N HIS A 169 -10.29 -27.16 -15.35
CA HIS A 169 -11.32 -27.62 -16.27
C HIS A 169 -11.02 -27.20 -17.72
#